data_AF-A0A398CLQ7-F1
#
_entry.id   AF-A0A398CLQ7-F1
#
_cell.length_a   1.000
_cell.length_b   1.000
_cell.length_c   1.000
_cell.angle_alpha   90.00
_cell.angle_beta   90.00
_cell.angle_gamma   90.00
#
_symmetry.space_group_name_H-M   'P 1'
#
loop_
_entity.id
_entity.type
_entity.pdbx_description
1 polymer ?
#
loop_
_entity_poly.entity_id
_entity_poly.type
_entity_poly.pdbx_seq_one_letter_code
_entity_poly.pdbx_strand_id
1 'polypeptide(L)'
;MNEPKGTNSMGRMWHLYKMGGLTPAIASMLGSSNAQQMAFIRSMSRDQRKENTLDIPLAELEAVVFDLETTGFYPYNGDEIISIGGVIVRGGEFAEAEPFYRLVNPKRKVPRHITELTGITNDMVENAPDIMHGLHDFMDFVGKRVLIAHGSGHDKQFLNSALWRTSKVNLTHRVLDTMMIAKWLNPASGQYGLDELLETYGIEITERHHALHDSIMTANLYFSFLKQIHARNLTTLGDLYAYLSRH
;
A
#
# COMPACT_ATOMS: atom_id res chain seq x y z
N MET A 1 -4.64 59.24 -43.16
CA MET A 1 -3.41 58.94 -42.41
C MET A 1 -3.79 58.68 -40.96
N ASN A 2 -3.37 57.52 -40.44
CA ASN A 2 -3.47 57.00 -39.06
C ASN A 2 -4.77 56.33 -38.60
N GLU A 3 -4.76 55.00 -38.75
CA GLU A 3 -5.56 53.98 -38.06
C GLU A 3 -5.21 53.87 -36.55
N PRO A 4 -6.10 53.27 -35.72
CA PRO A 4 -5.83 52.98 -34.32
C PRO A 4 -5.02 51.68 -34.14
N LYS A 5 -4.06 51.68 -33.20
CA LYS A 5 -3.29 50.49 -32.81
C LYS A 5 -4.14 49.56 -31.93
N GLY A 6 -4.56 48.42 -32.47
CA GLY A 6 -5.04 47.28 -31.70
C GLY A 6 -3.86 46.50 -31.08
N THR A 7 -3.83 46.40 -29.76
CA THR A 7 -2.85 45.56 -29.04
C THR A 7 -3.28 44.10 -29.09
N ASN A 8 -2.49 43.29 -29.80
CA ASN A 8 -2.77 41.88 -30.03
C ASN A 8 -2.44 41.01 -28.79
N SER A 9 -3.46 40.70 -27.99
CA SER A 9 -3.41 39.87 -26.77
C SER A 9 -2.93 38.42 -27.03
N MET A 10 -3.09 37.93 -28.26
CA MET A 10 -2.75 36.54 -28.61
C MET A 10 -1.23 36.25 -28.67
N GLY A 11 -0.37 37.27 -28.80
CA GLY A 11 1.08 37.08 -28.90
C GLY A 11 1.78 36.75 -27.58
N ARG A 12 1.24 37.22 -26.44
CA ARG A 12 1.81 36.92 -25.11
C ARG A 12 1.45 35.53 -24.60
N MET A 13 0.28 35.03 -25.00
CA MET A 13 -0.22 33.73 -24.54
C MET A 13 0.56 32.57 -25.18
N TRP A 14 0.96 32.71 -26.44
CA TRP A 14 1.78 31.73 -27.15
C TRP A 14 3.22 31.63 -26.62
N HIS A 15 3.75 32.71 -26.04
CA HIS A 15 5.10 32.72 -25.50
C HIS A 15 5.20 32.03 -24.12
N LEU A 16 4.08 31.96 -23.38
CA LEU A 16 3.98 31.27 -22.08
C LEU A 16 3.86 29.75 -22.23
N TYR A 17 3.24 29.26 -23.32
CA TYR A 17 3.15 27.81 -23.59
C TYR A 17 4.50 27.18 -23.99
N LYS A 18 5.48 27.98 -24.43
CA LYS A 18 6.78 27.47 -24.92
C LYS A 18 7.86 27.31 -23.83
N MET A 19 7.54 27.61 -22.57
CA MET A 19 8.46 27.52 -21.42
C MET A 19 7.80 26.65 -20.35
N GLY A 20 7.96 25.33 -20.45
CA GLY A 20 7.26 24.33 -19.64
C GLY A 20 7.39 24.50 -18.12
N GLY A 21 6.45 25.24 -17.53
CA GLY A 21 6.28 25.38 -16.09
C GLY A 21 4.80 25.55 -15.75
N LEU A 22 4.33 24.81 -14.74
CA LEU A 22 2.97 24.92 -14.20
C LEU A 22 2.71 26.37 -13.78
N THR A 23 1.55 26.92 -14.13
CA THR A 23 1.19 28.28 -13.73
C THR A 23 1.08 28.40 -12.20
N PRO A 24 1.28 29.58 -11.59
CA PRO A 24 1.18 29.76 -10.14
C PRO A 24 -0.16 29.31 -9.55
N ALA A 25 -1.26 29.46 -10.31
CA ALA A 25 -2.58 28.98 -9.90
C ALA A 25 -2.66 27.45 -9.85
N ILE A 26 -2.12 26.75 -10.86
CA ILE A 26 -2.07 25.28 -10.88
C ILE A 26 -1.13 24.76 -9.78
N ALA A 27 0.03 25.39 -9.59
CA ALA A 27 0.95 25.06 -8.50
C ALA A 27 0.31 25.27 -7.11
N SER A 28 -0.46 26.36 -6.93
CA SER A 28 -1.22 26.61 -5.70
C SER A 28 -2.34 25.60 -5.49
N MET A 29 -3.03 25.18 -6.55
CA MET A 29 -4.08 24.16 -6.47
C MET A 29 -3.50 22.78 -6.12
N LEU A 30 -2.40 22.38 -6.78
CA LEU A 30 -1.66 21.16 -6.45
C LEU A 30 -1.11 21.20 -5.02
N GLY A 31 -0.60 22.35 -4.59
CA GLY A 31 -0.17 22.58 -3.22
C GLY A 31 -1.31 22.47 -2.20
N SER A 32 -2.50 22.99 -2.52
CA SER A 32 -3.68 22.89 -1.66
C SER A 32 -4.24 21.46 -1.59
N SER A 33 -4.22 20.72 -2.71
CA SER A 33 -4.63 19.31 -2.76
C SER A 33 -3.72 18.45 -1.88
N ASN A 34 -2.40 18.60 -2.03
CA ASN A 34 -1.43 17.88 -1.21
C ASN A 34 -1.57 18.25 0.28
N ALA A 35 -1.83 19.51 0.61
CA ALA A 35 -2.06 19.93 2.00
C ALA A 35 -3.30 19.28 2.61
N GLN A 36 -4.39 19.17 1.84
CA GLN A 36 -5.61 18.47 2.28
C GLN A 36 -5.36 16.97 2.49
N GLN A 37 -4.68 16.31 1.55
CA GLN A 37 -4.31 14.90 1.67
C GLN A 37 -3.40 14.63 2.89
N MET A 38 -2.43 15.52 3.14
CA MET A 38 -1.57 15.43 4.33
C MET A 38 -2.38 15.60 5.62
N ALA A 39 -3.32 16.55 5.64
CA ALA A 39 -4.19 16.78 6.79
C ALA A 39 -5.05 15.54 7.08
N PHE A 40 -5.59 14.90 6.04
CA PHE A 40 -6.35 13.66 6.12
C PHE A 40 -5.52 12.51 6.72
N ILE A 41 -4.32 12.23 6.18
CA ILE A 41 -3.44 11.18 6.71
C ILE A 41 -3.12 11.45 8.19
N ARG A 42 -2.84 12.71 8.55
CA ARG A 42 -2.55 13.11 9.94
C ARG A 42 -3.75 12.98 10.88
N SER A 43 -4.99 13.18 10.42
CA SER A 43 -6.18 12.92 11.25
C SER A 43 -6.38 11.42 11.47
N MET A 44 -6.23 10.61 10.42
CA MET A 44 -6.33 9.16 10.52
C MET A 44 -5.38 8.56 11.55
N SER A 45 -4.09 8.96 11.52
CA SER A 45 -3.10 8.46 12.48
C SER A 45 -3.45 8.80 13.94
N ARG A 46 -4.18 9.90 14.18
CA ARG A 46 -4.62 10.28 15.53
C ARG A 46 -5.79 9.44 16.01
N ASP A 47 -6.73 9.14 15.12
CA ASP A 47 -7.92 8.36 15.46
C ASP A 47 -7.60 6.89 15.68
N GLN A 48 -6.69 6.32 14.88
CA GLN A 48 -6.27 4.92 15.03
C GLN A 48 -5.70 4.58 16.41
N ARG A 49 -4.96 5.50 17.03
CA ARG A 49 -4.35 5.28 18.35
C ARG A 49 -5.37 5.02 19.47
N LYS A 50 -6.66 5.27 19.23
CA LYS A 50 -7.73 5.13 20.22
C LYS A 50 -8.49 3.81 20.12
N GLU A 51 -8.26 2.99 19.08
CA GLU A 51 -9.06 1.78 18.89
C GLU A 51 -8.50 0.56 19.62
N ASN A 52 -9.38 -0.15 20.32
CA ASN A 52 -9.07 -1.45 20.91
C ASN A 52 -9.51 -2.57 19.96
N THR A 53 -8.61 -2.97 19.07
CA THR A 53 -8.86 -4.05 18.11
C THR A 53 -8.58 -5.45 18.67
N LEU A 54 -8.03 -5.58 19.89
CA LEU A 54 -7.55 -6.86 20.41
C LEU A 54 -8.69 -7.81 20.79
N ASP A 55 -9.81 -7.26 21.26
CA ASP A 55 -10.96 -8.06 21.69
C ASP A 55 -11.88 -8.47 20.52
N ILE A 56 -11.57 -8.02 19.30
CA ILE A 56 -12.36 -8.34 18.11
C ILE A 56 -12.20 -9.84 17.78
N PRO A 57 -13.31 -10.59 17.62
CA PRO A 57 -13.25 -11.97 17.14
C PRO A 57 -12.62 -12.04 15.74
N LEU A 58 -11.72 -12.98 15.50
CA LEU A 58 -11.06 -13.18 14.21
C LEU A 58 -12.06 -13.46 13.08
N ALA A 59 -13.19 -14.08 13.38
CA ALA A 59 -14.27 -14.33 12.42
C ALA A 59 -14.99 -13.04 11.97
N GLU A 60 -14.93 -11.99 12.78
CA GLU A 60 -15.58 -10.70 12.49
C GLU A 60 -14.57 -9.61 12.12
N LEU A 61 -13.27 -9.89 12.29
CA LEU A 61 -12.19 -8.96 12.04
C LEU A 61 -12.17 -8.56 10.57
N GLU A 62 -12.43 -7.27 10.34
CA GLU A 62 -12.22 -6.64 9.05
C GLU A 62 -10.78 -6.13 8.93
N ALA A 63 -10.10 -6.57 7.89
CA ALA A 63 -8.69 -6.31 7.66
C ALA A 63 -8.41 -5.99 6.20
N VAL A 64 -7.32 -5.27 5.94
CA VAL A 64 -6.79 -5.10 4.59
C VAL A 64 -5.56 -5.96 4.44
N VAL A 65 -5.63 -6.93 3.55
CA VAL A 65 -4.46 -7.67 3.09
C VAL A 65 -3.83 -6.85 1.97
N PHE A 66 -2.54 -6.55 2.07
CA PHE A 66 -1.86 -5.67 1.13
C PHE A 66 -0.43 -6.14 0.84
N ASP A 67 0.10 -5.66 -0.27
CA ASP A 67 1.46 -5.90 -0.75
C ASP A 67 1.95 -4.68 -1.54
N LEU A 68 3.27 -4.49 -1.62
CA LEU A 68 3.93 -3.39 -2.32
C LEU A 68 4.96 -3.90 -3.31
N GLU A 69 4.96 -3.29 -4.52
CA GLU A 69 6.12 -3.36 -5.41
C GLU A 69 6.96 -2.10 -5.29
N THR A 70 8.29 -2.26 -5.35
CA THR A 70 9.25 -1.19 -5.06
C THR A 70 10.40 -1.19 -6.05
N THR A 71 11.13 -0.07 -6.15
CA THR A 71 12.32 0.02 -7.01
C THR A 71 13.55 -0.71 -6.46
N GLY A 72 13.46 -1.37 -5.31
CA GLY A 72 14.58 -1.99 -4.59
C GLY A 72 14.25 -2.26 -3.13
N PHE A 73 15.24 -2.55 -2.29
CA PHE A 73 15.01 -3.01 -0.92
C PHE A 73 15.22 -1.95 0.18
N TYR A 74 15.73 -0.77 -0.18
CA TYR A 74 16.25 0.19 0.80
C TYR A 74 15.51 1.53 0.76
N PRO A 75 14.38 1.67 1.48
CA PRO A 75 13.55 2.88 1.41
C PRO A 75 14.24 4.13 2.00
N TYR A 76 15.26 3.94 2.83
CA TYR A 76 16.06 5.04 3.39
C TYR A 76 17.27 5.40 2.51
N ASN A 77 17.58 4.60 1.50
CA ASN A 77 18.65 4.84 0.53
C ASN A 77 18.10 5.20 -0.86
N GLY A 78 16.85 5.68 -0.89
CA GLY A 78 16.23 6.29 -2.06
C GLY A 78 15.31 5.37 -2.86
N ASP A 79 15.17 4.08 -2.53
CA ASP A 79 14.19 3.21 -3.19
C ASP A 79 12.77 3.63 -2.85
N GLU A 80 11.87 3.49 -3.82
CA GLU A 80 10.52 4.04 -3.77
C GLU A 80 9.47 2.99 -4.13
N ILE A 81 8.25 3.20 -3.63
CA ILE A 81 7.07 2.40 -3.99
C ILE A 81 6.68 2.72 -5.44
N ILE A 82 6.38 1.67 -6.21
CA ILE A 82 5.91 1.76 -7.61
C ILE A 82 4.52 1.16 -7.82
N SER A 83 4.06 0.29 -6.93
CA SER A 83 2.69 -0.21 -6.93
C SER A 83 2.21 -0.55 -5.51
N ILE A 84 0.91 -0.40 -5.30
CA ILE A 84 0.21 -0.74 -4.06
C ILE A 84 -1.00 -1.58 -4.43
N GLY A 85 -1.11 -2.78 -3.85
CA GLY A 85 -2.25 -3.67 -3.98
C GLY A 85 -2.91 -3.92 -2.64
N GLY A 86 -4.22 -4.14 -2.63
CA GLY A 86 -4.90 -4.55 -1.41
C GLY A 86 -6.32 -5.07 -1.62
N VAL A 87 -6.77 -5.90 -0.68
CA VAL A 87 -8.12 -6.45 -0.63
C VAL A 87 -8.66 -6.38 0.78
N ILE A 88 -9.94 -6.06 0.91
CA ILE A 88 -10.62 -6.06 2.21
C ILE A 88 -11.20 -7.44 2.45
N VAL A 89 -10.84 -8.00 3.59
CA VAL A 89 -11.32 -9.29 4.06
C VAL A 89 -12.04 -9.10 5.38
N ARG A 90 -13.03 -9.95 5.62
CA ARG A 90 -13.72 -10.02 6.90
C ARG A 90 -13.84 -11.48 7.28
N GLY A 91 -13.13 -11.84 8.35
CA GLY A 91 -12.94 -13.24 8.68
C GLY A 91 -12.29 -14.02 7.53
N GLY A 92 -12.81 -15.21 7.25
CA GLY A 92 -12.31 -16.12 6.22
C GLY A 92 -12.78 -15.84 4.80
N GLU A 93 -13.29 -14.63 4.52
CA GLU A 93 -13.95 -14.27 3.25
C GLU A 93 -13.56 -12.86 2.78
N PHE A 94 -13.68 -12.60 1.48
CA PHE A 94 -13.55 -11.26 0.90
C PHE A 94 -14.78 -10.43 1.26
N ALA A 95 -14.57 -9.22 1.79
CA ALA A 95 -15.66 -8.39 2.31
C ALA A 95 -16.20 -7.35 1.32
N GLU A 96 -15.36 -6.93 0.37
CA GLU A 96 -15.73 -5.96 -0.66
C GLU A 96 -15.45 -6.51 -2.05
N ALA A 97 -16.27 -6.10 -3.02
CA ALA A 97 -16.19 -6.61 -4.39
C ALA A 97 -15.02 -6.00 -5.19
N GLU A 98 -14.65 -4.76 -4.88
CA GLU A 98 -13.63 -4.04 -5.65
C GLU A 98 -12.28 -4.06 -4.92
N PRO A 99 -11.24 -4.68 -5.50
CA PRO A 99 -9.89 -4.62 -4.96
C PRO A 99 -9.27 -3.22 -5.12
N PHE A 100 -8.28 -2.91 -4.28
CA PHE A 100 -7.44 -1.73 -4.43
C PHE A 100 -6.21 -2.06 -5.26
N TYR A 101 -5.95 -1.24 -6.29
CA TYR A 101 -4.69 -1.24 -7.01
C TYR A 101 -4.33 0.15 -7.52
N ARG A 102 -3.08 0.53 -7.31
CA ARG A 102 -2.52 1.80 -7.78
C ARG A 102 -1.05 1.64 -8.18
N LEU A 103 -0.72 2.04 -9.39
CA LEU A 103 0.66 2.41 -9.74
C LEU A 103 1.02 3.76 -9.13
N VAL A 104 2.29 3.92 -8.79
CA VAL A 104 2.84 5.15 -8.21
C VAL A 104 4.05 5.58 -9.01
N ASN A 105 4.15 6.88 -9.29
CA ASN A 105 5.33 7.48 -9.90
C ASN A 105 6.42 7.65 -8.83
N PRO A 106 7.53 6.91 -8.90
CA PRO A 106 8.59 6.95 -7.88
C PRO A 106 9.50 8.18 -8.03
N LYS A 107 9.27 9.04 -9.02
CA LYS A 107 10.13 10.20 -9.38
C LYS A 107 11.60 9.81 -9.61
N ARG A 108 11.83 8.56 -10.02
CA ARG A 108 13.12 7.99 -10.40
C ARG A 108 12.92 6.87 -11.43
N LYS A 109 14.01 6.39 -12.02
CA LYS A 109 13.94 5.23 -12.91
C LYS A 109 13.70 3.94 -12.13
N VAL A 110 12.78 3.11 -12.63
CA VAL A 110 12.65 1.71 -12.22
C VAL A 110 13.84 0.93 -12.79
N PRO A 111 14.64 0.24 -11.94
CA PRO A 111 15.75 -0.56 -12.40
C PRO A 111 15.29 -1.70 -13.32
N ARG A 112 16.13 -2.06 -14.29
CA ARG A 112 15.81 -3.11 -15.27
C ARG A 112 15.41 -4.45 -14.63
N HIS A 113 16.13 -4.89 -13.59
CA HIS A 113 15.82 -6.14 -12.90
C HIS A 113 14.46 -6.10 -12.17
N ILE A 114 14.01 -4.92 -11.71
CA ILE A 114 12.68 -4.75 -11.13
C ILE A 114 11.61 -4.79 -12.21
N THR A 115 11.85 -4.16 -13.36
CA THR A 115 10.93 -4.26 -14.51
C THR A 115 10.84 -5.71 -15.02
N GLU A 116 11.94 -6.45 -15.06
CA GLU A 116 11.95 -7.88 -15.41
C GLU A 116 11.21 -8.75 -14.39
N LEU A 117 11.26 -8.38 -13.10
CA LEU A 117 10.58 -9.09 -12.01
C LEU A 117 9.08 -8.82 -11.96
N THR A 118 8.68 -7.55 -12.04
CA THR A 118 7.31 -7.06 -11.74
C THR A 118 6.50 -6.75 -13.00
N GLY A 119 7.16 -6.67 -14.17
CA GLY A 119 6.55 -6.14 -15.39
C GLY A 119 6.32 -4.62 -15.40
N ILE A 120 6.55 -3.91 -14.28
CA ILE A 120 6.30 -2.47 -14.19
C ILE A 120 7.41 -1.70 -14.89
N THR A 121 7.04 -1.02 -15.97
CA THR A 121 7.96 -0.24 -16.82
C THR A 121 8.04 1.23 -16.37
N ASN A 122 9.12 1.92 -16.81
CA ASN A 122 9.26 3.35 -16.59
C ASN A 122 8.10 4.15 -17.20
N ASP A 123 7.60 3.74 -18.38
CA ASP A 123 6.51 4.42 -19.09
C ASP A 123 5.17 4.31 -18.34
N MET A 124 4.93 3.16 -17.69
CA MET A 124 3.74 2.94 -16.85
C MET A 124 3.72 3.86 -15.64
N VAL A 125 4.87 4.02 -14.96
CA VAL A 125 4.94 4.83 -13.73
C VAL A 125 5.17 6.31 -14.01
N GLU A 126 5.62 6.70 -15.21
CA GLU A 126 5.85 8.11 -15.57
C GLU A 126 4.56 8.94 -15.43
N ASN A 127 3.44 8.39 -15.90
CA ASN A 127 2.13 9.04 -15.89
C ASN A 127 1.27 8.68 -14.66
N ALA A 128 1.77 7.81 -13.78
CA ALA A 128 1.06 7.42 -12.57
C ALA A 128 0.99 8.59 -11.55
N PRO A 129 0.02 8.59 -10.63
CA PRO A 129 -0.02 9.53 -9.52
C PRO A 129 1.26 9.49 -8.68
N ASP A 130 1.60 10.61 -8.04
CA ASP A 130 2.74 10.62 -7.12
C ASP A 130 2.44 9.85 -5.84
N ILE A 131 3.48 9.64 -5.03
CA ILE A 131 3.38 8.91 -3.77
C ILE A 131 2.41 9.55 -2.76
N MET A 132 2.21 10.87 -2.78
CA MET A 132 1.27 11.52 -1.86
C MET A 132 -0.17 11.12 -2.20
N HIS A 133 -0.50 11.11 -3.49
CA HIS A 133 -1.80 10.65 -3.97
C HIS A 133 -1.99 9.16 -3.73
N GLY A 134 -0.99 8.33 -4.06
CA GLY A 134 -1.06 6.89 -3.83
C GLY A 134 -1.25 6.52 -2.35
N LEU A 135 -0.52 7.19 -1.45
CA LEU A 135 -0.69 7.00 -0.01
C LEU A 135 -2.05 7.51 0.47
N HIS A 136 -2.54 8.64 -0.02
CA HIS A 136 -3.86 9.14 0.35
C HIS A 136 -4.95 8.10 0.00
N ASP A 137 -4.99 7.66 -1.26
CA ASP A 137 -5.96 6.68 -1.74
C ASP A 137 -5.87 5.37 -0.95
N PHE A 138 -4.64 4.89 -0.69
CA PHE A 138 -4.45 3.66 0.08
C PHE A 138 -4.86 3.80 1.54
N MET A 139 -4.51 4.90 2.20
CA MET A 139 -4.89 5.12 3.60
C MET A 139 -6.41 5.28 3.74
N ASP A 140 -7.07 5.93 2.78
CA ASP A 140 -8.54 6.01 2.73
C ASP A 140 -9.18 4.62 2.60
N PHE A 141 -8.69 3.81 1.66
CA PHE A 141 -9.11 2.41 1.49
C PHE A 141 -8.90 1.57 2.77
N VAL A 142 -7.76 1.73 3.44
CA VAL A 142 -7.44 1.03 4.69
C VAL A 142 -8.36 1.47 5.83
N GLY A 143 -8.72 2.75 5.90
CA GLY A 143 -9.53 3.28 6.99
C GLY A 143 -8.91 2.95 8.35
N LYS A 144 -9.67 2.26 9.20
CA LYS A 144 -9.24 1.86 10.55
C LYS A 144 -8.91 0.38 10.70
N ARG A 145 -8.91 -0.36 9.60
CA ARG A 145 -8.79 -1.82 9.60
C ARG A 145 -7.40 -2.28 10.03
N VAL A 146 -7.30 -3.50 10.53
CA VAL A 146 -5.98 -4.14 10.73
C VAL A 146 -5.35 -4.40 9.37
N LEU A 147 -4.04 -4.26 9.27
CA LEU A 147 -3.30 -4.60 8.06
C LEU A 147 -2.74 -6.02 8.15
N ILE A 148 -2.74 -6.73 7.03
CA ILE A 148 -2.16 -8.06 6.89
C ILE A 148 -1.18 -8.02 5.71
N ALA A 149 0.03 -8.53 5.90
CA ALA A 149 1.03 -8.66 4.84
C ALA A 149 1.85 -9.94 5.05
N HIS A 150 2.53 -10.41 4.00
CA HIS A 150 3.41 -11.56 4.08
C HIS A 150 4.87 -11.11 4.17
N GLY A 151 5.56 -11.39 5.28
CA GLY A 151 6.92 -10.87 5.45
C GLY A 151 6.94 -9.35 5.59
N SER A 152 6.01 -8.82 6.39
CA SER A 152 5.63 -7.40 6.53
C SER A 152 6.76 -6.41 6.81
N GLY A 153 7.97 -6.88 7.15
CA GLY A 153 9.13 -6.05 7.43
C GLY A 153 9.51 -5.14 6.26
N HIS A 154 9.43 -5.62 5.02
CA HIS A 154 9.70 -4.82 3.83
C HIS A 154 8.63 -3.74 3.66
N ASP A 155 7.37 -4.13 3.57
CA ASP A 155 6.23 -3.24 3.31
C ASP A 155 6.10 -2.13 4.37
N LYS A 156 6.25 -2.50 5.65
CA LYS A 156 6.17 -1.55 6.76
C LYS A 156 7.28 -0.51 6.69
N GLN A 157 8.48 -0.88 6.27
CA GLN A 157 9.58 0.09 6.14
C GLN A 157 9.31 1.08 5.00
N PHE A 158 8.82 0.59 3.87
CA PHE A 158 8.45 1.45 2.74
C PHE A 158 7.28 2.39 3.08
N LEU A 159 6.18 1.86 3.64
CA LEU A 159 5.05 2.68 4.08
C LEU A 159 5.47 3.74 5.11
N ASN A 160 6.25 3.37 6.14
CA ASN A 160 6.70 4.34 7.14
C ASN A 160 7.63 5.40 6.54
N SER A 161 8.57 5.02 5.68
CA SER A 161 9.44 5.99 4.99
C SER A 161 8.63 6.97 4.16
N ALA A 162 7.67 6.47 3.37
CA ALA A 162 6.82 7.28 2.52
C ALA A 162 5.88 8.20 3.32
N LEU A 163 5.22 7.68 4.38
CA LEU A 163 4.38 8.47 5.30
C LEU A 163 5.18 9.54 6.05
N TRP A 164 6.40 9.22 6.48
CA TRP A 164 7.27 10.17 7.16
C TRP A 164 7.73 11.28 6.22
N ARG A 165 8.14 10.92 4.99
CA ARG A 165 8.61 11.89 3.99
C ARG A 165 7.50 12.85 3.59
N THR A 166 6.30 12.34 3.32
CA THR A 166 5.16 13.11 2.80
C THR A 166 4.38 13.83 3.89
N SER A 167 4.07 13.16 4.99
CA SER A 167 3.07 13.61 5.97
C SER A 167 3.63 13.80 7.38
N LYS A 168 4.89 13.39 7.63
CA LYS A 168 5.57 13.47 8.94
C LYS A 168 4.85 12.65 10.04
N VAL A 169 4.31 11.50 9.64
CA VAL A 169 3.68 10.53 10.55
C VAL A 169 4.24 9.14 10.29
N ASN A 170 4.08 8.25 11.28
CA ASN A 170 4.34 6.83 11.13
C ASN A 170 3.01 6.08 10.99
N LEU A 171 3.07 4.89 10.40
CA LEU A 171 1.96 3.95 10.37
C LEU A 171 1.56 3.59 11.80
N THR A 172 0.30 3.80 12.13
CA THR A 172 -0.26 3.52 13.47
C THR A 172 -1.09 2.26 13.52
N HIS A 173 -1.45 1.71 12.36
CA HIS A 173 -2.25 0.50 12.23
C HIS A 173 -1.48 -0.71 12.77
N ARG A 174 -2.22 -1.65 13.36
CA ARG A 174 -1.67 -2.96 13.66
C ARG A 174 -1.40 -3.69 12.35
N VAL A 175 -0.25 -4.35 12.28
CA VAL A 175 0.12 -5.20 11.15
C VAL A 175 0.29 -6.62 11.65
N LEU A 176 -0.43 -7.54 11.02
CA LEU A 176 -0.34 -8.97 11.23
C LEU A 176 0.48 -9.57 10.08
N ASP A 177 1.49 -10.36 10.43
CA ASP A 177 2.40 -10.95 9.46
C ASP A 177 2.06 -12.42 9.24
N THR A 178 1.64 -12.77 8.02
CA THR A 178 1.27 -14.15 7.69
C THR A 178 2.47 -15.09 7.74
N MET A 179 3.70 -14.61 7.51
CA MET A 179 4.91 -15.41 7.70
C MET A 179 5.13 -15.77 9.17
N MET A 180 4.83 -14.85 10.10
CA MET A 180 4.90 -15.15 11.54
C MET A 180 3.83 -16.14 11.97
N ILE A 181 2.61 -16.00 11.42
CA ILE A 181 1.53 -16.97 11.64
C ILE A 181 1.97 -18.35 11.13
N ALA A 182 2.50 -18.44 9.91
CA ALA A 182 2.95 -19.70 9.32
C ALA A 182 4.02 -20.40 10.18
N LYS A 183 5.01 -19.65 10.67
CA LYS A 183 6.05 -20.14 11.60
C LYS A 183 5.46 -20.70 12.88
N TRP A 184 4.46 -20.04 13.44
CA TRP A 184 3.78 -20.52 14.63
C TRP A 184 2.90 -21.74 14.35
N LEU A 185 2.17 -21.77 13.23
CA LEU A 185 1.32 -22.89 12.86
C LEU A 185 2.13 -24.16 12.60
N ASN A 186 3.29 -24.02 11.93
CA ASN A 186 4.09 -25.13 11.40
C ASN A 186 5.61 -24.93 11.62
N PRO A 187 6.10 -24.87 12.87
CA PRO A 187 7.48 -24.45 13.18
C PRO A 187 8.59 -25.32 12.56
N ALA A 188 8.29 -26.57 12.19
CA ALA A 188 9.23 -27.51 11.60
C ALA A 188 9.33 -27.44 10.05
N SER A 189 8.53 -26.61 9.39
CA SER A 189 8.48 -26.57 7.91
C SER A 189 9.78 -26.03 7.29
N GLY A 190 10.44 -25.08 7.94
CA GLY A 190 11.74 -24.53 7.51
C GLY A 190 11.67 -23.58 6.31
N GLN A 191 10.57 -23.56 5.57
CA GLN A 191 10.31 -22.66 4.44
C GLN A 191 9.00 -21.92 4.68
N TYR A 192 9.04 -20.59 4.58
CA TYR A 192 7.90 -19.72 4.89
C TYR A 192 7.76 -18.56 3.90
N GLY A 193 8.39 -18.65 2.73
CA GLY A 193 8.12 -17.70 1.66
C GLY A 193 6.71 -17.92 1.12
N LEU A 194 6.22 -16.93 0.39
CA LEU A 194 4.85 -16.94 -0.11
C LEU A 194 4.65 -18.14 -1.03
N ASP A 195 5.54 -18.38 -1.99
CA ASP A 195 5.43 -19.50 -2.94
C ASP A 195 5.35 -20.86 -2.25
N GLU A 196 6.24 -21.12 -1.29
CA GLU A 196 6.28 -22.41 -0.61
C GLU A 196 5.01 -22.65 0.21
N LEU A 197 4.47 -21.58 0.80
CA LEU A 197 3.21 -21.66 1.55
C LEU A 197 2.01 -21.79 0.63
N LEU A 198 1.96 -21.09 -0.52
CA LEU A 198 0.89 -21.25 -1.49
C LEU A 198 0.83 -22.70 -2.00
N GLU A 199 1.99 -23.28 -2.34
CA GLU A 199 2.09 -24.69 -2.73
C GLU A 199 1.64 -25.62 -1.60
N THR A 200 2.16 -25.43 -0.38
CA THR A 200 1.82 -26.27 0.78
C THR A 200 0.32 -26.29 1.08
N TYR A 201 -0.35 -25.16 0.87
CA TYR A 201 -1.78 -24.99 1.14
C TYR A 201 -2.67 -25.25 -0.08
N GLY A 202 -2.10 -25.61 -1.23
CA GLY A 202 -2.84 -25.88 -2.46
C GLY A 202 -3.56 -24.65 -3.02
N ILE A 203 -2.98 -23.47 -2.84
CA ILE A 203 -3.52 -22.20 -3.35
C ILE A 203 -2.89 -21.93 -4.71
N GLU A 204 -3.73 -21.61 -5.70
CA GLU A 204 -3.28 -21.32 -7.06
C GLU A 204 -2.37 -20.08 -7.07
N ILE A 205 -1.18 -20.25 -7.64
CA ILE A 205 -0.27 -19.15 -7.94
C ILE A 205 -0.72 -18.52 -9.25
N THR A 206 -1.21 -17.29 -9.18
CA THR A 206 -1.69 -16.54 -10.35
C THR A 206 -0.55 -15.73 -10.98
N GLU A 207 -0.38 -14.48 -10.58
CA GLU A 207 0.72 -13.61 -11.02
C GLU A 207 1.54 -13.20 -9.80
N ARG A 208 2.78 -13.67 -9.72
CA ARG A 208 3.74 -13.24 -8.70
C ARG A 208 4.34 -11.89 -9.07
N HIS A 209 4.73 -11.12 -8.07
CA HIS A 209 5.33 -9.79 -8.23
C HIS A 209 4.37 -8.77 -8.85
N HIS A 210 3.09 -8.95 -8.53
CA HIS A 210 2.03 -8.02 -8.85
C HIS A 210 1.25 -7.78 -7.56
N ALA A 211 1.45 -6.60 -6.97
CA ALA A 211 0.96 -6.25 -5.63
C ALA A 211 -0.50 -6.66 -5.33
N LEU A 212 -1.43 -6.50 -6.28
CA LEU A 212 -2.81 -6.93 -6.05
C LEU A 212 -2.96 -8.47 -6.03
N HIS A 213 -2.29 -9.17 -6.94
CA HIS A 213 -2.40 -10.62 -7.01
C HIS A 213 -1.71 -11.27 -5.81
N ASP A 214 -0.56 -10.75 -5.39
CA ASP A 214 0.11 -11.15 -4.15
C ASP A 214 -0.76 -10.87 -2.91
N SER A 215 -1.50 -9.77 -2.88
CA SER A 215 -2.50 -9.49 -1.83
C SER A 215 -3.64 -10.52 -1.80
N ILE A 216 -4.18 -10.89 -2.96
CA ILE A 216 -5.24 -11.90 -3.09
C ILE A 216 -4.74 -13.28 -2.66
N MET A 217 -3.55 -13.69 -3.11
CA MET A 217 -2.94 -14.96 -2.73
C MET A 217 -2.65 -14.99 -1.22
N THR A 218 -2.15 -13.89 -0.66
CA THR A 218 -1.94 -13.73 0.79
C THR A 218 -3.24 -13.80 1.57
N ALA A 219 -4.35 -13.27 1.04
CA ALA A 219 -5.67 -13.35 1.67
C ALA A 219 -6.17 -14.80 1.73
N ASN A 220 -6.08 -15.55 0.62
CA ASN A 220 -6.43 -16.97 0.59
C ASN A 220 -5.58 -17.81 1.54
N LEU A 221 -4.29 -17.49 1.66
CA LEU A 221 -3.39 -18.11 2.63
C LEU A 221 -3.84 -17.81 4.06
N TYR A 222 -4.17 -16.54 4.35
CA TYR A 222 -4.70 -16.13 5.64
C TYR A 222 -6.01 -16.85 6.00
N PHE A 223 -6.91 -17.08 5.05
CA PHE A 223 -8.15 -17.85 5.28
C PHE A 223 -7.85 -19.29 5.67
N SER A 224 -6.84 -19.90 5.07
CA SER A 224 -6.39 -21.24 5.43
C SER A 224 -5.79 -21.28 6.84
N PHE A 225 -5.07 -20.23 7.23
CA PHE A 225 -4.55 -20.08 8.59
C PHE A 225 -5.67 -19.89 9.62
N LEU A 226 -6.69 -19.08 9.32
CA LEU A 226 -7.83 -18.87 10.21
C LEU A 226 -8.52 -20.18 10.61
N LYS A 227 -8.68 -21.12 9.66
CA LYS A 227 -9.22 -22.47 9.96
C LYS A 227 -8.38 -23.21 11.01
N GLN A 228 -7.06 -23.14 10.91
CA GLN A 228 -6.15 -23.79 11.85
C GLN A 228 -6.06 -23.05 13.20
N ILE A 229 -6.07 -21.72 13.18
CA ILE A 229 -6.11 -20.87 14.37
C ILE A 229 -7.36 -21.20 15.20
N HIS A 230 -8.51 -21.29 14.54
CA HIS A 230 -9.78 -21.63 15.18
C HIS A 230 -9.75 -23.04 15.79
N ALA A 231 -9.14 -24.02 15.10
CA ALA A 231 -8.96 -25.38 15.65
C ALA A 231 -8.08 -25.43 16.93
N ARG A 232 -7.30 -24.37 17.20
CA ARG A 232 -6.51 -24.20 18.42
C ARG A 232 -7.20 -23.34 19.49
N ASN A 233 -8.51 -23.06 19.33
CA ASN A 233 -9.33 -22.24 20.24
C ASN A 233 -8.83 -20.81 20.44
N LEU A 234 -8.11 -20.24 19.47
CA LEU A 234 -7.80 -18.81 19.47
C LEU A 234 -8.91 -18.09 18.70
N THR A 235 -9.59 -17.17 19.36
CA THR A 235 -10.84 -16.61 18.86
C THR A 235 -10.73 -15.12 18.59
N THR A 236 -9.84 -14.42 19.27
CA THR A 236 -9.65 -12.96 19.13
C THR A 236 -8.29 -12.60 18.56
N LEU A 237 -8.16 -11.37 18.09
CA LEU A 237 -6.86 -10.83 17.66
C LEU A 237 -5.85 -10.77 18.82
N GLY A 238 -6.33 -10.49 20.03
CA GLY A 238 -5.54 -10.48 21.26
C GLY A 238 -4.95 -11.85 21.58
N ASP A 239 -5.75 -12.92 21.45
CA ASP A 239 -5.28 -14.29 21.59
C ASP A 239 -4.12 -14.55 20.62
N LEU A 240 -4.32 -14.25 19.34
CA LEU A 240 -3.31 -14.48 18.31
C LEU A 240 -2.01 -13.73 18.62
N TYR A 241 -2.07 -12.44 18.99
CA TYR A 241 -0.88 -11.68 19.37
C TYR A 241 -0.17 -12.23 20.60
N ALA A 242 -0.91 -12.66 21.63
CA ALA A 242 -0.34 -13.23 22.85
C ALA A 242 0.45 -14.51 22.56
N TYR A 243 0.06 -15.29 21.55
CA TYR A 243 0.81 -16.45 21.10
C TYR A 243 2.00 -16.07 20.22
N LEU A 244 1.82 -15.19 19.23
CA LEU A 244 2.91 -14.73 18.37
C LEU A 244 4.03 -14.00 19.13
N SER A 245 3.76 -13.44 20.31
CA SER A 245 4.80 -12.79 21.13
C SER A 245 5.63 -13.74 21.99
N ARG A 246 5.22 -15.01 22.12
CA ARG A 246 5.89 -15.98 22.99
C ARG A 246 7.02 -16.72 22.30
N HIS A 247 7.10 -16.68 20.97
CA HIS A 247 7.97 -17.49 20.12
C HIS A 247 8.57 -16.60 19.02
#